data_AF-A0A194V005-F1
#
_entry.id   AF-A0A194V005-F1
#
_cell.length_a   1.000
_cell.length_b   1.000
_cell.length_c   1.000
_cell.angle_alpha   90.00
_cell.angle_beta   90.00
_cell.angle_gamma   90.00
#
_symmetry.space_group_name_H-M   'P 1'
#
loop_
_entity.id
_entity.type
_entity.pdbx_description
1 polymer ?
#
loop_
_entity_poly.entity_id
_entity_poly.type
_entity_poly.pdbx_seq_one_letter_code
_entity_poly.pdbx_strand_id
1 'polypeptide(L)'
;MPSEKELQISPIVQESVMHNSKALSNLQSLTASLFGVAAGILGLESYNGFLFYIAFTLLTALLFYAIRVAPSSLSAGKPVFDTSRYFRGPLELWTSGFSGGLAGFILTWTLFYGLVRA
;
A
#
# COMPACT_ATOMS: atom_id res chain seq x y z
N MET A 1 7.10 7.35 -22.53
CA MET A 1 5.90 6.80 -23.20
C MET A 1 6.29 5.42 -23.72
N PRO A 2 5.60 4.33 -23.34
CA PRO A 2 5.93 2.99 -23.83
C PRO A 2 5.75 2.94 -25.35
N SER A 3 6.67 2.26 -26.04
CA SER A 3 6.64 2.14 -27.50
C SER A 3 5.41 1.34 -27.91
N GLU A 4 4.66 1.75 -28.94
CA GLU A 4 3.45 1.07 -29.43
C GLU A 4 3.68 -0.44 -29.70
N LYS A 5 4.93 -0.84 -29.98
CA LYS A 5 5.33 -2.24 -30.11
C LYS A 5 5.27 -3.05 -28.81
N GLU A 6 5.54 -2.45 -27.65
CA GLU A 6 5.41 -3.16 -26.36
C GLU A 6 3.94 -3.42 -26.00
N LEU A 7 3.03 -2.52 -26.36
CA LEU A 7 1.58 -2.68 -26.16
C LEU A 7 0.96 -3.81 -27.01
N GLN A 8 1.56 -4.12 -28.16
CA GLN A 8 1.14 -5.25 -29.00
C GLN A 8 1.63 -6.61 -28.45
N ILE A 9 2.77 -6.65 -27.73
CA ILE A 9 3.36 -7.88 -27.17
C ILE A 9 2.78 -8.21 -25.79
N SER A 10 2.36 -7.21 -25.02
CA SER A 10 1.68 -7.38 -23.72
C SER A 10 0.61 -6.30 -23.58
N PRO A 11 -0.63 -6.54 -24.08
CA PRO A 11 -1.69 -5.56 -23.96
C PRO A 11 -1.97 -5.29 -22.48
N ILE A 12 -1.87 -4.02 -22.07
CA ILE A 12 -2.28 -3.61 -20.72
C ILE A 12 -3.80 -3.65 -20.68
N VAL A 13 -4.34 -4.77 -20.22
CA VAL A 13 -5.78 -4.94 -19.99
C VAL A 13 -6.17 -4.03 -18.83
N GLN A 14 -6.93 -2.97 -19.12
CA GLN A 14 -7.36 -1.98 -18.13
C GLN A 14 -8.10 -2.61 -16.94
N GLU A 15 -8.85 -3.68 -17.20
CA GLU A 15 -9.57 -4.43 -16.18
C GLU A 15 -8.63 -5.13 -15.19
N SER A 16 -7.52 -5.69 -15.66
CA SER A 16 -6.49 -6.29 -14.79
C SER A 16 -5.79 -5.24 -13.94
N VAL A 17 -5.51 -4.06 -14.49
CA VAL A 17 -4.93 -2.94 -13.73
C VAL A 17 -5.90 -2.47 -12.66
N MET A 18 -7.18 -2.29 -13.00
CA MET A 18 -8.21 -1.86 -12.06
C MET A 18 -8.44 -2.88 -10.94
N HIS A 19 -8.44 -4.18 -11.27
CA HIS A 19 -8.53 -5.25 -10.28
C HIS A 19 -7.34 -5.23 -9.30
N ASN A 20 -6.12 -5.05 -9.81
CA ASN A 20 -4.91 -4.97 -8.98
C ASN A 20 -4.92 -3.74 -8.07
N SER A 21 -5.32 -2.58 -8.58
CA SER A 21 -5.46 -1.36 -7.78
C SER A 21 -6.52 -1.54 -6.68
N LYS A 22 -7.66 -2.19 -6.99
CA LYS A 22 -8.70 -2.47 -5.99
C LYS A 22 -8.21 -3.44 -4.90
N ALA A 23 -7.51 -4.50 -5.29
CA ALA A 23 -6.93 -5.45 -4.35
C ALA A 23 -5.91 -4.77 -3.43
N LEU A 24 -5.06 -3.90 -3.98
CA LEU A 24 -4.10 -3.12 -3.22
C LEU A 24 -4.79 -2.17 -2.22
N SER A 25 -5.79 -1.40 -2.65
CA SER A 25 -6.53 -0.51 -1.76
C SER A 25 -7.23 -1.27 -0.64
N ASN A 26 -7.77 -2.47 -0.91
CA ASN A 26 -8.38 -3.30 0.12
C ASN A 26 -7.35 -3.77 1.16
N LEU A 27 -6.17 -4.23 0.72
CA LEU A 27 -5.08 -4.60 1.62
C LEU A 27 -4.64 -3.42 2.48
N GLN A 28 -4.50 -2.23 1.90
CA GLN A 28 -4.13 -1.01 2.61
C GLN A 28 -5.19 -0.63 3.67
N SER A 29 -6.47 -0.70 3.34
CA SER A 29 -7.56 -0.42 4.28
C SER A 29 -7.60 -1.41 5.45
N LEU A 30 -7.43 -2.71 5.18
CA LEU A 30 -7.42 -3.75 6.20
C LEU A 30 -6.18 -3.70 7.09
N THR A 31 -5.01 -3.46 6.51
CA THR A 31 -3.78 -3.31 7.30
C THR A 31 -3.79 -2.05 8.13
N ALA A 32 -4.28 -0.93 7.58
CA ALA A 32 -4.42 0.32 8.32
C ALA A 32 -5.37 0.21 9.53
N SER A 33 -6.49 -0.50 9.39
CA SER A 33 -7.39 -0.74 10.53
C SER A 33 -6.74 -1.64 11.60
N LEU A 34 -6.05 -2.71 11.20
CA LEU A 34 -5.32 -3.58 12.12
C LEU A 34 -4.21 -2.83 12.88
N PHE A 35 -3.45 -1.98 12.20
CA PHE A 35 -2.42 -1.15 12.84
C PHE A 35 -3.02 -0.09 13.75
N GLY A 36 -4.20 0.44 13.42
CA GLY A 36 -4.93 1.36 14.30
C GLY A 36 -5.36 0.67 15.60
N VAL A 37 -5.88 -0.55 15.52
CA VAL A 37 -6.16 -1.39 16.70
C VAL A 37 -4.90 -1.58 17.55
N ALA A 38 -3.79 -1.97 16.93
CA ALA A 38 -2.52 -2.18 17.63
C ALA A 38 -2.04 -0.89 18.33
N ALA A 39 -2.08 0.25 17.65
CA ALA A 39 -1.69 1.54 18.21
C ALA A 39 -2.62 2.00 19.35
N GLY A 40 -3.92 1.71 19.25
CA GLY A 40 -4.91 1.97 20.29
C GLY A 40 -4.66 1.16 21.56
N ILE A 41 -4.38 -0.15 21.42
CA ILE A 41 -4.06 -1.05 22.54
C ILE A 41 -2.73 -0.65 23.20
N LEU A 42 -1.71 -0.34 22.40
CA LEU A 42 -0.39 0.06 22.90
C LEU A 42 -0.37 1.39 23.65
N GLY A 43 -1.46 2.15 23.61
CA GLY A 43 -1.50 3.42 24.33
C GLY A 43 -0.90 4.59 23.56
N LEU A 44 -0.40 4.39 22.34
CA LEU A 44 0.37 5.41 21.62
C LEU A 44 -0.47 6.67 21.41
N GLU A 45 0.08 7.82 21.79
CA GLU A 45 -0.57 9.12 21.73
C GLU A 45 0.22 10.12 20.88
N SER A 46 -0.52 11.09 20.30
CA SER A 46 0.03 12.21 19.55
C SER A 46 0.97 11.76 18.40
N TYR A 47 2.17 12.33 18.29
CA TYR A 47 3.14 12.06 17.21
C TYR A 47 3.54 10.60 17.08
N ASN A 48 3.58 9.84 18.18
CA ASN A 48 4.02 8.45 18.14
C ASN A 48 3.06 7.56 17.34
N GLY A 49 1.74 7.81 17.40
CA GLY A 49 0.77 7.06 16.60
C GLY A 49 0.86 7.38 15.11
N PHE A 50 1.13 8.63 14.74
CA PHE A 50 1.37 9.00 13.35
C PHE A 50 2.68 8.43 12.80
N LEU A 51 3.74 8.42 13.60
CA LEU A 51 5.01 7.81 13.20
C LEU A 51 4.86 6.29 13.01
N PHE A 52 4.09 5.64 13.89
CA PHE A 52 3.71 4.24 13.75
C PHE A 52 2.95 4.01 12.44
N TYR A 53 1.94 4.83 12.14
CA TYR A 53 1.20 4.73 10.88
C TYR A 53 2.11 4.85 9.65
N ILE A 54 2.98 5.86 9.61
CA ILE A 54 3.91 6.08 8.49
C ILE A 54 4.85 4.88 8.34
N ALA A 55 5.47 4.43 9.42
CA ALA A 55 6.40 3.30 9.40
C ALA A 55 5.74 2.01 8.89
N PHE A 56 4.54 1.68 9.40
CA PHE A 56 3.82 0.47 9.02
C PHE A 56 3.19 0.55 7.62
N THR A 57 2.78 1.73 7.18
CA THR A 57 2.31 1.96 5.81
C THR A 57 3.45 1.79 4.81
N LEU A 58 4.62 2.36 5.09
CA LEU A 58 5.83 2.16 4.29
C LEU A 58 6.28 0.71 4.31
N LEU A 59 6.24 0.04 5.46
CA LEU A 59 6.56 -1.37 5.60
C LEU A 59 5.61 -2.23 4.75
N THR A 60 4.31 -1.98 4.78
CA THR A 60 3.32 -2.73 3.99
C THR A 60 3.53 -2.52 2.50
N ALA A 61 3.81 -1.27 2.08
CA ALA A 61 4.15 -0.97 0.69
C ALA A 61 5.46 -1.67 0.25
N LEU A 62 6.47 -1.70 1.12
CA LEU A 62 7.75 -2.37 0.89
C LEU A 62 7.57 -3.89 0.82
N LEU A 63 6.81 -4.50 1.72
CA LEU A 63 6.49 -5.94 1.69
C LEU A 63 5.72 -6.30 0.43
N PHE A 64 4.72 -5.52 0.06
CA PHE A 64 3.96 -5.75 -1.18
C PHE A 64 4.89 -5.67 -2.40
N TYR A 65 5.76 -4.66 -2.43
CA TYR A 65 6.76 -4.52 -3.47
C TYR A 65 7.75 -5.70 -3.48
N ALA A 66 8.32 -6.08 -2.34
CA ALA A 66 9.32 -7.15 -2.24
C ALA A 66 8.74 -8.54 -2.55
N ILE A 67 7.50 -8.82 -2.16
CA ILE A 67 6.88 -10.15 -2.31
C ILE A 67 6.25 -10.33 -3.69
N ARG A 68 5.63 -9.28 -4.27
CA ARG A 68 4.87 -9.39 -5.52
C ARG A 68 5.53 -8.69 -6.71
N VAL A 69 6.13 -7.52 -6.50
CA VAL A 69 6.67 -6.69 -7.59
C VAL A 69 8.11 -7.06 -7.92
N ALA A 70 8.99 -7.19 -6.92
CA ALA A 70 10.41 -7.47 -7.09
C ALA A 70 10.70 -8.82 -7.80
N PRO A 71 10.12 -9.97 -7.42
CA PRO A 71 10.38 -11.24 -8.12
C PRO A 71 9.86 -11.23 -9.56
N SER A 72 8.77 -10.50 -9.82
CA SER A 72 8.16 -10.37 -11.15
C SER A 72 8.91 -9.38 -12.05
N SER A 73 9.53 -8.34 -11.47
CA SER A 73 10.33 -7.34 -12.19
C SER A 73 11.73 -7.85 -12.52
N LEU A 74 12.34 -8.62 -11.60
CA LEU A 74 13.66 -9.24 -11.79
C LEU A 74 13.64 -10.34 -12.87
N SER A 75 12.55 -11.13 -12.93
CA SER A 75 12.33 -12.13 -13.99
C SER A 75 12.13 -11.50 -15.39
N ALA A 76 11.81 -10.21 -15.44
CA ALA A 76 11.59 -9.44 -16.68
C ALA A 76 12.78 -8.55 -17.09
N GLY A 77 13.90 -8.59 -16.35
CA GLY A 77 15.13 -7.86 -16.69
C GLY A 77 15.04 -6.33 -16.59
N LYS A 78 14.01 -5.79 -15.93
CA LYS A 78 13.81 -4.33 -15.76
C LYS A 78 14.38 -3.86 -14.41
N PRO A 79 14.86 -2.60 -14.31
CA PRO A 79 15.49 -2.10 -13.09
C PRO A 79 14.55 -2.20 -11.89
N VAL A 80 15.13 -2.48 -10.72
CA VAL A 80 14.42 -2.84 -9.48
C VAL A 80 13.25 -1.87 -9.21
N PHE A 81 13.46 -0.57 -9.37
CA PHE A 81 12.48 0.48 -9.09
C PHE A 81 11.38 0.71 -10.16
N ASP A 82 11.42 0.03 -11.30
CA ASP A 82 10.52 0.32 -12.41
C ASP A 82 9.26 -0.57 -12.36
N THR A 83 8.20 -0.02 -11.77
CA THR A 83 6.89 -0.70 -11.60
C THR A 83 5.96 -0.50 -12.82
N SER A 84 6.47 0.05 -13.92
CA SER A 84 5.68 0.47 -15.09
C SER A 84 4.96 -0.67 -15.83
N ARG A 85 5.20 -1.95 -15.50
CA ARG A 85 4.51 -3.10 -16.13
C ARG A 85 3.13 -3.39 -15.54
N TYR A 86 2.89 -3.04 -14.28
CA TYR A 86 1.66 -3.39 -13.56
C TYR A 86 0.88 -2.18 -13.04
N PHE A 87 1.53 -1.02 -12.87
CA PHE A 87 0.89 0.22 -12.42
C PHE A 87 1.26 1.39 -13.34
N ARG A 88 0.38 2.40 -13.42
CA ARG A 88 0.56 3.56 -14.30
C ARG A 88 1.70 4.46 -13.85
N GLY A 89 2.14 4.35 -12.58
CA GLY A 89 3.38 4.95 -12.11
C GLY A 89 4.00 4.23 -10.89
N PRO A 90 5.33 4.29 -10.71
CA PRO A 90 6.02 3.69 -9.57
C PRO A 90 5.65 4.33 -8.23
N LEU A 91 5.22 5.59 -8.23
CA LEU A 91 4.77 6.31 -7.03
C LEU A 91 3.31 6.02 -6.66
N GLU A 92 2.51 5.47 -7.58
CA GLU A 92 1.08 5.20 -7.32
C GLU A 92 0.89 4.17 -6.20
N LEU A 93 1.79 3.19 -6.11
CA LEU A 93 1.81 2.22 -5.00
C LEU A 93 2.06 2.89 -3.63
N TRP A 94 2.94 3.88 -3.61
CA TRP A 94 3.39 4.53 -2.38
C TRP A 94 2.39 5.59 -1.91
N THR A 95 1.86 6.39 -2.84
CA THR A 95 0.92 7.48 -2.52
C THR A 95 -0.51 6.99 -2.29
N SER A 96 -0.93 5.90 -2.95
CA SER A 96 -2.24 5.28 -2.71
C SER A 96 -2.38 4.74 -1.28
N GLY A 97 -1.31 4.12 -0.75
CA GLY A 97 -1.35 3.51 0.59
C GLY A 97 -1.39 4.52 1.73
N PHE A 98 -0.67 5.63 1.57
CA PHE A 98 -0.64 6.69 2.57
C PHE A 98 -1.99 7.42 2.72
N SER A 99 -2.71 7.62 1.62
CA SER A 99 -3.98 8.35 1.65
C SER A 99 -5.19 7.46 1.91
N GLY A 100 -5.20 6.24 1.34
CA GLY A 100 -6.34 5.33 1.42
C GLY A 100 -6.58 4.73 2.81
N GLY A 101 -5.51 4.49 3.59
CA GLY A 101 -5.61 3.83 4.90
C GLY A 101 -5.81 4.78 6.10
N LEU A 102 -5.52 6.07 5.95
CA LEU A 102 -5.34 6.99 7.07
C LEU A 102 -6.61 7.18 7.91
N ALA A 103 -7.77 7.35 7.26
CA ALA A 103 -9.04 7.50 7.97
C ALA A 103 -9.42 6.24 8.77
N GLY A 104 -9.20 5.05 8.19
CA GLY A 104 -9.46 3.77 8.87
C GLY A 104 -8.53 3.52 10.06
N PHE A 105 -7.27 3.91 9.92
CA PHE A 105 -6.29 3.89 11.02
C PHE A 105 -6.73 4.80 12.17
N ILE A 106 -7.06 6.07 11.92
CA ILE A 106 -7.43 7.03 12.97
C ILE A 106 -8.73 6.60 13.69
N LEU A 107 -9.71 6.09 12.94
CA LEU A 107 -10.98 5.61 13.50
C LEU A 107 -10.77 4.45 14.49
N THR A 108 -10.01 3.43 14.08
CA THR A 108 -9.75 2.26 14.93
C THR A 108 -8.79 2.57 16.07
N TRP A 109 -7.82 3.46 15.84
CA TRP A 109 -6.91 3.95 16.86
C TRP A 109 -7.66 4.64 18.00
N THR A 110 -8.51 5.63 17.69
CA THR A 110 -9.27 6.37 18.70
C THR A 110 -10.28 5.50 19.44
N LEU A 111 -10.94 4.56 18.74
CA LEU A 111 -11.89 3.63 19.34
C LEU A 111 -11.24 2.71 20.37
N PHE A 112 -10.14 2.03 20.00
CA PHE A 112 -9.45 1.11 20.92
C PHE A 112 -8.67 1.86 22.00
N TYR A 113 -8.15 3.06 21.69
CA TYR A 113 -7.56 3.97 22.68
C TYR A 113 -8.55 4.23 23.82
N GLY A 114 -9.79 4.61 23.45
CA GLY A 114 -10.86 4.89 24.40
C GLY A 114 -11.30 3.65 25.16
N LEU A 115 -11.41 2.49 24.48
CA LEU A 115 -11.83 1.24 25.12
C LEU A 115 -10.87 0.75 26.21
N VAL A 116 -9.56 0.86 25.99
CA VAL A 116 -8.54 0.35 26.93
C VAL A 116 -8.31 1.29 28.11
N ARG A 117 -8.65 2.58 27.96
CA ARG A 117 -8.40 3.63 28.95
C ARG A 117 -9.65 4.24 29.58
N ALA A 118 -10.83 3.76 29.20
CA ALA A 118 -12.08 4.02 29.90
C ALA A 118 -12.16 3.21 31.19
#